data_AF-A0A8X7Q2G8-F1
#
_entry.id   AF-A0A8X7Q2G8-F1
#
_cell.length_a   1.000
_cell.length_b   1.000
_cell.length_c   1.000
_cell.angle_alpha   90.00
_cell.angle_beta   90.00
_cell.angle_gamma   90.00
#
_symmetry.space_group_name_H-M   'P 1'
#
loop_
_entity.id
_entity.type
_entity.pdbx_description
1 polymer ?
#
loop_
_entity_poly.entity_id
_entity_poly.type
_entity_poly.pdbx_seq_one_letter_code
_entity_poly.pdbx_strand_id
1 'polypeptide(L)'
;MVFCVEPLNAPVLLLGICATTAFVSMWMHNVAATVMMMPVATGILQRLPSSPSSSSEMVPPAVGKFCRAVVLGVIYSAVVGGMSTLTGTGVNLILVGMWKSYFPEADPISFSQWFFFGFPLALCLFVMLWGILCVLYCPKGSGKLLSPYLHKSHLRTELEMLGPMSFAEKMVLSVFGGLVVLWMTRNITDDIPGGVASSTVEPVMER
;
A
#
# COMPACT_ATOMS: atom_id res chain seq x y z
N MET A 1 -10.11 -1.71 -18.09
CA MET A 1 -10.39 -0.76 -19.19
C MET A 1 -10.65 0.68 -18.66
N VAL A 2 -9.85 1.20 -17.73
CA VAL A 2 -10.04 2.57 -17.13
C VAL A 2 -8.76 3.44 -17.22
N PHE A 3 -7.80 3.05 -18.07
CA PHE A 3 -6.53 3.76 -18.25
C PHE A 3 -6.41 4.46 -19.62
N CYS A 4 -7.54 4.74 -20.29
CA CYS A 4 -7.55 5.21 -21.69
C CYS A 4 -7.85 6.70 -21.90
N VAL A 5 -7.69 7.58 -20.90
CA VAL A 5 -7.96 9.03 -21.07
C VAL A 5 -6.68 9.85 -20.86
N GLU A 6 -6.23 10.47 -21.96
CA GLU A 6 -5.38 11.69 -22.06
C GLU A 6 -3.93 11.63 -21.51
N PRO A 7 -3.03 12.62 -21.75
CA PRO A 7 -1.59 12.42 -21.55
C PRO A 7 -1.31 12.16 -20.07
N LEU A 8 -0.35 11.27 -19.81
CA LEU A 8 -0.12 10.74 -18.48
C LEU A 8 0.29 11.86 -17.52
N ASN A 9 -0.66 12.30 -16.71
CA ASN A 9 -0.44 13.33 -15.71
C ASN A 9 0.47 12.77 -14.60
N ALA A 10 1.57 13.45 -14.31
CA ALA A 10 2.46 13.19 -13.17
C ALA A 10 1.72 12.84 -11.85
N PRO A 11 0.62 13.53 -11.46
CA PRO A 11 -0.14 13.18 -10.25
C PRO A 11 -0.87 11.82 -10.32
N VAL A 12 -1.27 11.37 -11.52
CA VAL A 12 -1.94 10.06 -11.71
C VAL A 12 -0.94 8.92 -11.63
N LEU A 13 0.26 9.12 -12.18
CA LEU A 13 1.35 8.15 -12.00
C LEU A 13 1.73 8.03 -10.53
N LEU A 14 1.89 9.17 -9.84
CA LEU A 14 2.17 9.20 -8.40
C LEU A 14 1.06 8.50 -7.61
N LEU A 15 -0.21 8.75 -7.94
CA LEU A 15 -1.36 8.07 -7.34
C LEU A 15 -1.24 6.55 -7.50
N GLY A 16 -0.93 6.08 -8.71
CA GLY A 16 -0.78 4.64 -8.98
C GLY A 16 0.33 3.99 -8.15
N ILE A 17 1.51 4.63 -8.09
CA ILE A 17 2.65 4.12 -7.30
C ILE A 17 2.32 4.11 -5.80
N CYS A 18 1.76 5.21 -5.29
CA CYS A 18 1.39 5.33 -3.88
C CYS A 18 0.28 4.35 -3.50
N ALA A 19 -0.76 4.22 -4.33
CA ALA A 19 -1.89 3.32 -4.09
C ALA A 19 -1.46 1.86 -4.09
N THR A 20 -0.62 1.46 -5.06
CA THR A 20 -0.07 0.10 -5.10
C THR A 20 0.80 -0.18 -3.88
N THR A 21 1.63 0.79 -3.47
CA THR A 21 2.46 0.66 -2.26
C THR A 21 1.61 0.52 -1.00
N ALA A 22 0.60 1.39 -0.83
CA ALA A 22 -0.31 1.34 0.31
C ALA A 22 -1.06 0.00 0.35
N PHE A 23 -1.58 -0.46 -0.79
CA PHE A 23 -2.29 -1.73 -0.90
C PHE A 23 -1.41 -2.91 -0.53
N VAL A 24 -0.18 -2.99 -1.05
CA VAL A 24 0.78 -4.05 -0.69
C VAL A 24 1.10 -3.99 0.81
N SER A 25 1.26 -2.80 1.37
CA SER A 25 1.55 -2.59 2.78
C SER A 25 0.37 -2.88 3.72
N MET A 26 -0.86 -3.03 3.22
CA MET A 26 -1.97 -3.54 4.03
C MET A 26 -1.75 -4.99 4.47
N TRP A 27 -0.88 -5.72 3.78
CA TRP A 27 -0.73 -7.16 3.96
C TRP A 27 0.70 -7.57 4.27
N MET A 28 1.65 -6.76 3.82
CA MET A 28 3.07 -6.89 4.08
C MET A 28 3.55 -5.82 5.05
N HIS A 29 4.62 -6.13 5.77
CA HIS A 29 5.26 -5.17 6.66
C HIS A 29 5.74 -3.92 5.89
N ASN A 30 5.53 -2.73 6.48
CA ASN A 30 5.82 -1.42 5.84
C ASN A 30 7.23 -1.31 5.24
N VAL A 31 8.23 -1.85 5.94
CA VAL A 31 9.63 -1.85 5.47
C VAL A 31 9.79 -2.72 4.22
N ALA A 32 9.19 -3.92 4.19
CA ALA A 32 9.26 -4.81 3.04
C ALA A 32 8.57 -4.20 1.81
N ALA A 33 7.38 -3.61 1.99
CA ALA A 33 6.66 -2.93 0.91
C ALA A 33 7.48 -1.75 0.34
N THR A 34 8.11 -0.96 1.21
CA THR A 34 8.98 0.17 0.79
C THR A 34 10.19 -0.31 0.01
N VAL A 35 10.88 -1.35 0.49
CA VAL A 35 12.08 -1.91 -0.16
C VAL A 35 11.76 -2.50 -1.53
N MET A 36 10.57 -3.10 -1.71
CA MET A 36 10.13 -3.62 -3.02
C MET A 36 9.74 -2.51 -3.99
N MET A 37 9.08 -1.46 -3.53
CA MET A 37 8.58 -0.38 -4.39
C MET A 37 9.63 0.69 -4.71
N MET A 38 10.68 0.84 -3.90
CA MET A 38 11.72 1.85 -4.10
C MET A 38 12.54 1.64 -5.39
N PRO A 39 12.97 0.42 -5.76
CA PRO A 39 13.59 0.15 -7.06
C PRO A 39 12.64 0.43 -8.23
N VAL A 40 11.36 0.08 -8.10
CA VAL A 40 10.33 0.34 -9.13
C VAL A 40 10.15 1.83 -9.35
N ALA A 41 10.01 2.59 -8.25
CA ALA A 41 9.94 4.04 -8.28
C ALA A 41 11.21 4.65 -8.90
N THR A 42 12.39 4.20 -8.48
CA THR A 42 13.68 4.71 -8.97
C THR A 42 13.89 4.40 -10.45
N GLY A 43 13.49 3.22 -10.93
CA GLY A 43 13.55 2.85 -12.35
C GLY A 43 12.70 3.77 -13.23
N ILE A 44 11.53 4.20 -12.73
CA ILE A 44 10.69 5.19 -13.41
C ILE A 44 11.36 6.57 -13.39
N LEU A 45 11.99 6.95 -12.27
CA LEU A 45 12.67 8.24 -12.11
C LEU A 45 13.96 8.35 -12.94
N GLN A 46 14.68 7.26 -13.18
CA GLN A 46 15.87 7.22 -14.05
C GLN A 46 15.56 7.53 -15.52
N ARG A 47 14.29 7.40 -15.93
CA ARG A 47 13.84 7.77 -17.28
C ARG A 47 13.61 9.28 -17.42
N LEU A 48 13.55 10.01 -16.30
CA LEU A 48 13.58 11.47 -16.28
C LEU A 48 15.05 11.91 -16.34
N PRO A 49 15.38 13.04 -16.99
CA PRO A 49 16.72 13.61 -16.96
C PRO A 49 17.06 14.03 -15.52
N SER A 50 17.64 13.10 -14.77
CA SER A 50 18.04 13.27 -13.38
C SER A 50 19.47 12.77 -13.25
N SER A 51 20.45 13.65 -13.50
CA SER A 51 21.82 13.41 -13.06
C SER A 51 22.28 14.58 -12.20
N PRO A 52 22.59 14.37 -10.91
CA PRO A 52 23.40 15.26 -10.09
C PRO A 52 24.90 14.94 -10.20
N SER A 53 25.31 13.96 -11.01
CA SER A 53 26.72 13.65 -11.24
C SER A 53 27.16 14.21 -12.58
N SER A 54 28.12 15.12 -12.52
CA SER A 54 28.80 15.84 -13.61
C SER A 54 28.04 17.01 -14.26
N SER A 55 28.68 18.19 -14.16
CA SER A 55 28.47 19.45 -14.88
C SER A 55 27.16 20.22 -14.67
N SER A 56 27.31 21.39 -14.02
CA SER A 56 26.71 22.71 -14.23
C SER A 56 25.65 22.96 -15.34
N GLU A 57 24.70 22.06 -15.57
CA GLU A 57 23.50 22.33 -16.35
C GLU A 57 22.28 22.43 -15.45
N MET A 58 21.47 23.46 -15.71
CA MET A 58 20.31 23.87 -14.93
C MET A 58 19.20 22.80 -15.03
N VAL A 59 19.24 21.78 -14.18
CA VAL A 59 18.14 20.81 -14.04
C VAL A 59 16.86 21.59 -13.69
N PRO A 60 15.76 21.42 -14.45
CA PRO A 60 14.51 22.09 -14.13
C PRO A 60 14.09 21.72 -12.69
N PRO A 61 13.86 22.69 -11.79
CA PRO A 61 13.53 22.42 -10.39
C PRO A 61 12.26 21.56 -10.22
N ALA A 62 11.45 21.43 -11.27
CA ALA A 62 10.29 20.56 -11.34
C ALA A 62 10.63 19.05 -11.29
N VAL A 63 11.72 18.60 -11.92
CA VAL A 63 12.10 17.18 -11.98
C VAL A 63 12.58 16.68 -10.63
N GLY A 64 13.45 17.46 -9.96
CA GLY A 64 13.93 17.14 -8.61
C GLY A 64 12.81 17.11 -7.56
N LYS A 65 11.82 18.02 -7.68
CA LYS A 65 10.62 18.01 -6.83
C LYS A 65 9.77 16.75 -7.04
N PHE A 66 9.59 16.32 -8.29
CA PHE A 66 8.85 15.09 -8.60
C PHE A 66 9.54 13.83 -8.07
N CYS A 67 10.86 13.70 -8.26
CA CYS A 67 11.67 12.62 -7.67
C CYS A 67 11.44 12.51 -6.14
N ARG A 68 11.54 13.64 -5.44
CA ARG A 68 11.31 13.70 -3.99
C ARG A 68 9.88 13.31 -3.64
N ALA A 69 8.88 13.77 -4.40
CA ALA A 69 7.48 13.42 -4.19
C ALA A 69 7.24 11.92 -4.31
N VAL A 70 7.82 11.26 -5.31
CA VAL A 70 7.66 9.81 -5.50
C VAL A 70 8.29 9.04 -4.35
N VAL A 71 9.52 9.37 -3.96
CA VAL A 71 10.21 8.67 -2.85
C VAL A 71 9.47 8.87 -1.53
N LEU A 72 9.09 10.11 -1.21
CA LEU A 72 8.29 10.41 0.00
C LEU A 72 6.92 9.74 -0.07
N GLY A 73 6.29 9.73 -1.24
CA GLY A 73 5.00 9.10 -1.48
C GLY A 73 5.02 7.62 -1.17
N VAL A 74 6.03 6.88 -1.65
CA VAL A 74 6.21 5.46 -1.35
C VAL A 74 6.37 5.22 0.15
N ILE A 75 7.28 5.97 0.81
CA ILE A 75 7.57 5.81 2.24
C ILE A 75 6.33 6.05 3.09
N TYR A 76 5.63 7.17 2.89
CA TYR A 76 4.44 7.49 3.68
C TYR A 76 3.23 6.63 3.32
N SER A 77 3.06 6.28 2.03
CA SER A 77 1.95 5.41 1.62
C SER A 77 2.06 4.01 2.18
N ALA A 78 3.29 3.47 2.32
CA ALA A 78 3.51 2.20 2.99
C ALA A 78 3.01 2.26 4.45
N VAL A 79 3.41 3.29 5.21
CA VAL A 79 2.97 3.46 6.60
C VAL A 79 1.45 3.60 6.71
N VAL A 80 0.83 4.41 5.85
CA VAL A 80 -0.64 4.59 5.83
C VAL A 80 -1.36 3.28 5.49
N GLY A 81 -0.84 2.51 4.52
CA GLY A 81 -1.36 1.19 4.16
C GLY A 81 -1.32 0.22 5.34
N GLY A 82 -0.19 0.13 6.05
CA GLY A 82 -0.03 -0.78 7.18
C GLY A 82 -0.84 -0.43 8.43
N MET A 83 -1.38 0.79 8.53
CA MET A 83 -2.31 1.17 9.59
C MET A 83 -3.74 0.64 9.34
N SER A 84 -4.10 0.38 8.08
CA SER A 84 -5.47 0.02 7.70
C SER A 84 -5.92 -1.37 8.19
N THR A 85 -4.97 -2.30 8.39
CA THR A 85 -5.24 -3.69 8.77
C THR A 85 -4.52 -4.05 10.06
N LEU A 86 -5.03 -5.08 10.73
CA LEU A 86 -4.38 -5.63 11.92
C LEU A 86 -2.98 -6.20 11.59
N THR A 87 -2.85 -6.83 10.43
CA THR A 87 -1.65 -7.57 10.01
C THR A 87 -0.55 -6.68 9.42
N GLY A 88 -0.87 -5.45 8.99
CA GLY A 88 0.09 -4.57 8.30
C GLY A 88 1.23 -4.09 9.20
N THR A 89 0.94 -3.77 10.47
CA THR A 89 1.94 -3.24 11.41
C THR A 89 1.99 -4.08 12.69
N GLY A 90 3.19 -4.48 13.12
CA GLY A 90 3.38 -5.27 14.35
C GLY A 90 2.82 -4.59 15.60
N VAL A 91 2.77 -3.26 15.64
CA VAL A 91 2.15 -2.48 16.71
C VAL A 91 0.65 -2.78 16.85
N ASN A 92 -0.07 -2.94 15.74
CA ASN A 92 -1.51 -3.28 15.76
C ASN A 92 -1.72 -4.66 16.38
N LEU A 93 -0.86 -5.64 16.05
CA LEU A 93 -0.89 -6.99 16.64
C LEU A 93 -0.51 -6.99 18.12
N ILE A 94 0.51 -6.22 18.50
CA ILE A 94 0.93 -6.08 19.91
C ILE A 94 -0.21 -5.46 20.72
N LEU A 95 -0.92 -4.45 20.18
CA LEU A 95 -2.08 -3.85 20.82
C LEU A 95 -3.16 -4.90 21.12
N VAL A 96 -3.52 -5.75 20.15
CA VAL A 96 -4.51 -6.81 20.36
C VAL A 96 -4.02 -7.83 21.40
N GLY A 97 -2.74 -8.17 21.36
CA GLY A 97 -2.12 -9.05 22.36
C GLY A 97 -2.19 -8.46 23.77
N MET A 98 -1.86 -7.18 23.92
CA MET A 98 -1.95 -6.47 25.19
C MET A 98 -3.40 -6.31 25.65
N TRP A 99 -4.33 -5.98 24.75
CA TRP A 99 -5.75 -5.83 25.06
C TRP A 99 -6.32 -7.07 25.75
N LYS A 100 -5.96 -8.26 25.23
CA LYS A 100 -6.33 -9.54 25.84
C LYS A 100 -5.77 -9.74 27.26
N SER A 101 -4.60 -9.18 27.56
CA SER A 101 -3.98 -9.24 28.89
C SER A 101 -4.54 -8.22 29.88
N TYR A 102 -4.89 -7.01 29.43
CA TYR A 102 -5.38 -5.93 30.29
C TYR A 102 -6.89 -5.99 30.53
N PHE A 103 -7.68 -6.48 29.57
CA PHE A 103 -9.14 -6.56 29.65
C PHE A 103 -9.63 -7.98 29.35
N PRO A 104 -9.43 -8.95 30.28
CA PRO A 104 -9.81 -10.34 30.06
C PRO A 104 -11.33 -10.58 29.97
N GLU A 105 -12.16 -9.64 30.44
CA GLU A 105 -13.63 -9.71 30.38
C GLU A 105 -14.25 -9.00 29.17
N ALA A 106 -13.45 -8.31 28.35
CA ALA A 106 -13.93 -7.61 27.15
C ALA A 106 -13.70 -8.47 25.90
N ASP A 107 -14.58 -8.33 24.90
CA ASP A 107 -14.43 -9.04 23.64
C ASP A 107 -13.08 -8.70 22.97
N PRO A 108 -12.38 -9.71 22.41
CA PRO A 108 -11.12 -9.49 21.72
C PRO A 108 -11.35 -8.63 20.47
N ILE A 109 -10.38 -7.77 20.16
CA ILE A 109 -10.42 -6.95 18.95
C ILE A 109 -10.34 -7.87 17.73
N SER A 110 -11.47 -8.01 17.02
CA SER A 110 -11.55 -8.82 15.80
C SER A 110 -10.96 -8.09 14.58
N PHE A 111 -10.45 -8.87 13.62
CA PHE A 111 -9.90 -8.33 12.37
C PHE A 111 -10.90 -7.43 11.64
N SER A 112 -12.16 -7.85 11.54
CA SER A 112 -13.22 -7.10 10.87
C SER A 112 -13.50 -5.75 11.55
N GLN A 113 -13.55 -5.74 12.89
CA GLN A 113 -13.77 -4.51 13.68
C GLN A 113 -12.63 -3.52 13.45
N TRP A 114 -11.39 -3.99 13.51
CA TRP A 114 -10.23 -3.14 13.21
C TRP A 114 -10.25 -2.65 11.77
N PHE A 115 -10.59 -3.51 10.80
CA PHE A 115 -10.65 -3.12 9.40
C PHE A 115 -11.68 -2.01 9.16
N PHE A 116 -12.90 -2.13 9.71
CA PHE A 116 -13.92 -1.08 9.55
C PHE A 116 -13.55 0.24 10.24
N PHE A 117 -12.68 0.21 11.24
CA PHE A 117 -12.16 1.42 11.90
C PHE A 117 -10.92 2.00 11.18
N GLY A 118 -9.92 1.17 10.93
CA GLY A 118 -8.61 1.52 10.39
C GLY A 118 -8.62 1.78 8.89
N PHE A 119 -9.39 1.02 8.10
CA PHE A 119 -9.48 1.21 6.65
C PHE A 119 -10.01 2.60 6.23
N PRO A 120 -11.15 3.11 6.74
CA PRO A 120 -11.62 4.44 6.36
C PRO A 120 -10.66 5.54 6.82
N LEU A 121 -10.07 5.40 8.01
CA LEU A 121 -9.06 6.34 8.51
C LEU A 121 -7.83 6.37 7.59
N ALA A 122 -7.31 5.19 7.23
CA ALA A 122 -6.18 5.06 6.32
C ALA A 122 -6.51 5.61 4.93
N LEU A 123 -7.73 5.39 4.42
CA LEU A 123 -8.17 5.95 3.15
C LEU A 123 -8.20 7.48 3.18
N CYS A 124 -8.72 8.08 4.26
CA CYS A 124 -8.69 9.53 4.45
C CYS A 124 -7.25 10.07 4.51
N LEU A 125 -6.37 9.42 5.28
CA LEU A 125 -4.95 9.78 5.37
C LEU A 125 -4.24 9.63 4.02
N PHE A 126 -4.56 8.60 3.24
CA PHE A 126 -3.99 8.37 1.92
C PHE A 126 -4.39 9.48 0.95
N VAL A 127 -5.67 9.85 0.92
CA VAL A 127 -6.17 10.95 0.07
C VAL A 127 -5.55 12.28 0.50
N MET A 128 -5.43 12.54 1.80
CA MET A 128 -4.76 13.73 2.31
C MET A 128 -3.27 13.76 1.93
N LEU A 129 -2.55 12.66 2.10
CA LEU A 129 -1.15 12.51 1.71
C LEU A 129 -0.98 12.78 0.22
N TRP A 130 -1.78 12.13 -0.62
CA TRP A 130 -1.75 12.33 -2.07
C TRP A 130 -2.07 13.77 -2.46
N GLY A 131 -3.07 14.40 -1.82
CA GLY A 131 -3.40 15.81 -2.02
C GLY A 131 -2.25 16.74 -1.65
N ILE A 132 -1.63 16.53 -0.48
CA ILE A 132 -0.46 17.29 -0.02
C ILE A 132 0.71 17.13 -0.99
N LEU A 133 0.99 15.91 -1.45
CA LEU A 133 2.04 15.66 -2.42
C LEU A 133 1.77 16.34 -3.76
N CYS A 134 0.51 16.30 -4.22
CA CYS A 134 0.11 16.99 -5.45
C CYS A 134 0.26 18.51 -5.31
N VAL A 135 -0.15 19.11 -4.19
CA VAL A 135 -0.07 20.55 -3.98
C VAL A 135 1.38 21.04 -3.80
N LEU A 136 2.21 20.31 -3.04
CA LEU A 136 3.60 20.71 -2.74
C LEU A 136 4.56 20.45 -3.90
N TYR A 137 4.38 19.32 -4.62
CA TYR A 137 5.37 18.84 -5.58
C TYR A 137 4.90 18.83 -7.03
N CYS A 138 3.60 19.00 -7.31
CA CYS A 138 3.08 19.31 -8.66
C CYS A 138 2.64 20.77 -8.77
N PRO A 139 3.58 21.73 -8.93
CA PRO A 139 3.21 23.13 -9.18
C PRO A 139 2.44 23.25 -10.51
N LYS A 140 1.47 24.18 -10.55
CA LYS A 140 0.64 24.50 -11.71
C LYS A 140 1.53 24.64 -12.97
N GLY A 141 1.43 23.68 -13.90
CA GLY A 141 2.21 23.66 -15.15
C GLY A 141 3.27 22.54 -15.29
N SER A 142 3.60 21.83 -14.20
CA SER A 142 4.62 20.76 -14.22
C SER A 142 4.23 19.56 -15.12
N GLY A 143 2.93 19.26 -15.24
CA GLY A 143 2.42 18.22 -16.13
C GLY A 143 2.77 18.45 -17.61
N LYS A 144 2.84 19.72 -18.06
CA LYS A 144 3.17 20.08 -19.45
C LYS A 144 4.67 19.95 -19.75
N LEU A 145 5.52 20.10 -18.71
CA LEU A 145 6.97 19.99 -18.77
C LEU A 145 7.48 18.54 -18.62
N LEU A 146 6.77 17.69 -17.85
CA LEU A 146 7.05 16.25 -17.73
C LEU A 146 6.37 15.40 -18.81
N SER A 147 5.29 15.87 -19.44
CA SER A 147 4.58 15.17 -20.52
C SER A 147 5.46 14.61 -21.65
N PRO A 148 6.53 15.29 -22.13
CA PRO A 148 7.39 14.70 -23.17
C PRO A 148 8.26 13.54 -22.66
N TYR A 149 8.60 13.50 -21.37
CA TYR A 149 9.43 12.46 -20.76
C TYR A 149 8.60 11.26 -20.27
N LEU A 150 7.33 11.50 -19.93
CA LEU A 150 6.39 10.49 -19.44
C LEU A 150 5.53 9.92 -20.59
N HIS A 151 6.18 9.47 -21.66
CA HIS A 151 5.48 8.92 -22.83
C HIS A 151 4.82 7.57 -22.51
N LYS A 152 3.48 7.53 -22.63
CA LYS A 152 2.63 6.35 -22.41
C LYS A 152 3.02 5.14 -23.26
N SER A 153 3.60 5.37 -24.45
CA SER A 153 4.04 4.30 -25.36
C SER A 153 5.08 3.40 -24.69
N HIS A 154 6.08 3.96 -24.02
CA HIS A 154 7.12 3.19 -23.34
C HIS A 154 6.58 2.43 -22.13
N LEU A 155 5.74 3.06 -21.29
CA LEU A 155 5.08 2.37 -20.16
C LEU A 155 4.18 1.24 -20.64
N ARG A 156 3.48 1.44 -21.76
CA ARG A 156 2.64 0.41 -22.37
C ARG A 156 3.49 -0.73 -22.94
N THR A 157 4.64 -0.45 -23.55
CA THR A 157 5.57 -1.48 -24.01
C THR A 157 6.14 -2.28 -22.85
N GLU A 158 6.52 -1.64 -21.73
CA GLU A 158 6.95 -2.34 -20.52
C GLU A 158 5.81 -3.19 -19.94
N LEU A 159 4.58 -2.66 -19.87
CA LEU A 159 3.40 -3.41 -19.42
C LEU A 159 3.05 -4.59 -20.35
N GLU A 160 3.23 -4.42 -21.65
CA GLU A 160 3.02 -5.48 -22.66
C GLU A 160 4.17 -6.51 -22.61
N MET A 161 5.39 -6.10 -22.26
CA MET A 161 6.53 -7.00 -22.01
C MET A 161 6.36 -7.84 -20.74
N LEU A 162 5.64 -7.36 -19.72
CA LEU A 162 5.28 -8.18 -18.55
C LEU A 162 4.39 -9.38 -18.94
N GLY A 163 3.71 -9.33 -20.10
CA GLY A 163 2.91 -10.43 -20.60
C GLY A 163 1.61 -10.69 -19.81
N PRO A 164 0.81 -11.69 -20.21
CA PRO A 164 -0.39 -12.06 -19.48
C PRO A 164 -0.05 -12.67 -18.12
N MET A 165 -0.84 -12.32 -17.09
CA MET A 165 -0.68 -12.81 -15.72
C MET A 165 -0.51 -14.33 -15.67
N SER A 166 0.59 -14.78 -15.06
CA SER A 166 0.97 -16.18 -14.97
C SER A 166 -0.06 -16.97 -14.15
N PHE A 167 -0.14 -18.28 -14.38
CA PHE A 167 -0.98 -19.16 -13.58
C PHE A 167 -0.64 -19.07 -12.08
N ALA A 168 0.64 -18.94 -11.75
CA ALA A 168 1.11 -18.78 -10.37
C ALA A 168 0.56 -17.49 -9.72
N GLU A 169 0.59 -16.36 -10.44
CA GLU A 169 0.09 -15.08 -9.94
C GLU A 169 -1.43 -15.12 -9.70
N LYS A 170 -2.18 -15.74 -10.62
CA LYS A 170 -3.63 -15.96 -10.46
C LYS A 170 -3.94 -16.84 -9.25
N MET A 171 -3.16 -17.89 -9.05
CA MET A 171 -3.32 -18.79 -7.92
C MET A 171 -3.05 -18.07 -6.59
N VAL A 172 -1.95 -17.30 -6.50
CA VAL A 172 -1.64 -16.49 -5.31
C VAL A 172 -2.75 -15.49 -5.04
N LEU A 173 -3.24 -14.78 -6.06
CA LEU A 173 -4.33 -13.81 -5.91
C LEU A 173 -5.63 -14.47 -5.43
N SER A 174 -5.93 -15.68 -5.91
CA SER A 174 -7.09 -16.46 -5.47
C SER A 174 -6.97 -16.92 -4.01
N VAL A 175 -5.83 -17.50 -3.63
CA VAL A 175 -5.58 -17.96 -2.25
C VAL A 175 -5.61 -16.78 -1.29
N PHE A 176 -4.97 -15.69 -1.68
CA PHE A 176 -4.92 -14.46 -0.91
C PHE A 176 -6.30 -13.83 -0.73
N GLY A 177 -7.09 -13.71 -1.80
CA GLY A 177 -8.48 -13.26 -1.71
C GLY A 177 -9.33 -14.15 -0.81
N GLY A 178 -9.17 -15.47 -0.92
CA GLY A 178 -9.84 -16.44 -0.04
C GLY A 178 -9.47 -16.25 1.43
N LEU A 179 -8.18 -16.02 1.74
CA LEU A 179 -7.71 -15.74 3.09
C LEU A 179 -8.36 -14.47 3.67
N VAL A 180 -8.44 -13.39 2.89
CA VAL A 180 -9.06 -12.13 3.33
C VAL A 180 -10.54 -12.31 3.63
N VAL A 181 -11.27 -13.02 2.76
CA VAL A 181 -12.67 -13.35 3.01
C VAL A 181 -12.80 -14.17 4.28
N LEU A 182 -11.97 -15.20 4.47
CA LEU A 182 -11.99 -16.05 5.65
C LEU A 182 -11.71 -15.26 6.95
N TRP A 183 -10.80 -14.29 6.92
CA TRP A 183 -10.55 -13.38 8.04
C TRP A 183 -11.74 -12.48 8.35
N MET A 184 -12.48 -12.02 7.34
CA MET A 184 -13.70 -11.23 7.56
C MET A 184 -14.83 -12.07 8.16
N THR A 185 -14.96 -13.34 7.74
CA THR A 185 -16.01 -14.25 8.21
C THR A 185 -15.68 -14.93 9.53
N ARG A 186 -14.42 -14.94 9.97
CA ARG A 186 -14.00 -15.56 11.24
C ARG A 186 -14.83 -15.08 12.44
N ASN A 187 -15.14 -13.80 12.50
CA ASN A 187 -15.96 -13.23 13.59
C ASN A 187 -17.40 -13.76 13.59
N ILE A 188 -17.96 -14.10 12.42
CA ILE A 188 -19.32 -14.66 12.30
C ILE A 188 -19.36 -16.12 12.78
N THR A 189 -18.28 -16.88 12.58
CA THR A 189 -18.22 -18.27 12.99
C THR A 189 -18.12 -18.44 14.51
N ASP A 190 -17.46 -17.50 15.20
CA ASP A 190 -17.36 -17.51 16.67
C ASP A 190 -18.73 -17.20 17.35
N ASP A 191 -19.65 -16.52 16.65
CA ASP A 191 -21.01 -16.18 17.11
C ASP A 191 -22.07 -17.27 16.83
N ILE A 192 -21.73 -18.38 16.16
CA ILE A 192 -22.67 -19.50 15.97
C ILE A 192 -22.63 -20.40 17.21
N PRO A 193 -23.70 -20.47 18.03
CA PRO A 193 -23.77 -21.40 19.14
C PRO A 193 -24.07 -22.80 18.57
N GLY A 194 -23.02 -23.52 18.20
CA GLY A 194 -23.15 -24.92 17.77
C GLY A 194 -22.00 -25.39 16.89
N GLY A 195 -20.91 -25.88 17.50
CA GLY A 195 -19.88 -26.59 16.75
C GLY A 195 -18.52 -26.79 17.45
N VAL A 196 -18.50 -27.45 18.61
CA VAL A 196 -17.39 -28.30 19.09
C VAL A 196 -15.96 -27.71 18.99
N ALA A 197 -15.59 -26.78 19.87
CA ALA A 197 -14.17 -26.51 20.16
C ALA A 197 -13.90 -25.84 21.54
N SER A 198 -14.89 -25.67 22.41
CA SER A 198 -14.71 -25.00 23.72
C SER A 198 -14.57 -25.98 24.89
N SER A 199 -14.02 -27.18 24.69
CA SER A 199 -13.85 -28.17 25.76
C SER A 199 -12.52 -28.92 25.77
N THR A 200 -11.45 -28.39 25.14
CA THR A 200 -10.14 -29.09 25.22
C THR A 200 -8.93 -28.16 25.17
N VAL A 201 -8.85 -27.14 26.03
CA VAL A 201 -7.54 -26.68 26.56
C VAL A 201 -7.76 -26.12 27.97
N GLU A 202 -7.96 -27.00 28.96
CA GLU A 202 -7.43 -26.71 30.29
C GLU A 202 -5.91 -26.87 30.19
N PRO A 203 -5.09 -25.83 30.42
CA PRO A 203 -3.71 -26.06 30.77
C PRO A 203 -3.69 -26.66 32.18
N VAL A 204 -3.52 -27.98 32.25
CA VAL A 204 -2.89 -28.62 33.41
C VAL A 204 -1.56 -27.90 33.62
N MET A 205 -1.49 -27.05 34.64
CA MET A 205 -0.23 -26.59 35.22
C MET A 205 -0.36 -26.64 36.73
N GLU A 206 -0.04 -27.85 37.20
CA GLU A 206 0.64 -28.28 38.43
C GLU A 206 0.63 -27.39 39.69
N ARG A 207 0.49 -28.12 40.80
CA ARG A 207 0.72 -27.73 42.20
C ARG A 207 2.12 -27.19 42.45
#